data_AF-A0A8T5UQ28-F1
#
_entry.id   AF-A0A8T5UQ28-F1
#
_cell.length_a   1.000
_cell.length_b   1.000
_cell.length_c   1.000
_cell.angle_alpha   90.00
_cell.angle_beta   90.00
_cell.angle_gamma   90.00
#
_symmetry.space_group_name_H-M   'P 1'
#
loop_
_entity.id
_entity.type
_entity.pdbx_description
1 polymer ?
#
loop_
_entity_poly.entity_id
_entity_poly.type
_entity_poly.pdbx_seq_one_letter_code
_entity_poly.pdbx_strand_id
1 'polypeptide(L)'
;IHRKISPEQPPYKTLIPYHSFLEKDASPLNPGEIAEIKFGLHVTSVLLKKGHRLKIAIAGCDKDTFSRYPSEGRPKISIYHSKSHASYIDIPIIQKDNRGDN
;
A
#
# COMPACT_ATOMS: atom_id res chain seq x y z
N ILE A 1 -9.23 0.57 8.50
CA ILE A 1 -9.02 0.48 9.97
C ILE A 1 -7.85 -0.41 10.38
N HIS A 2 -7.48 -1.45 9.62
CA HIS A 2 -6.38 -2.36 9.99
C HIS A 2 -4.99 -1.83 9.57
N ARG A 3 -4.59 -0.64 10.05
CA ARG A 3 -3.26 -0.06 9.74
C ARG A 3 -2.15 -0.52 10.68
N LYS A 4 -2.50 -1.04 11.86
CA LYS A 4 -1.54 -1.52 12.86
C LYS A 4 -0.77 -2.71 12.31
N ILE A 5 0.56 -2.62 12.27
CA ILE A 5 1.44 -3.74 11.94
C ILE A 5 1.56 -4.60 13.20
N SER A 6 1.30 -5.90 13.06
CA SER A 6 1.44 -6.84 14.17
C SER A 6 2.92 -7.14 14.43
N PRO A 7 3.36 -7.14 15.69
CA PRO A 7 4.70 -7.60 16.07
C PRO A 7 4.77 -9.14 16.17
N GLU A 8 3.63 -9.83 16.09
CA GLU A 8 3.57 -11.29 16.17
C GLU A 8 4.16 -11.94 14.92
N GLN A 9 4.62 -13.18 15.06
CA GLN A 9 5.10 -13.95 13.92
C GLN A 9 3.93 -14.23 12.95
N PRO A 10 4.06 -13.92 11.66
CA PRO A 10 3.05 -14.25 10.67
C PRO A 10 2.93 -15.77 10.50
N PRO A 11 1.73 -16.29 10.18
CA PRO A 11 1.51 -17.74 10.03
C PRO A 11 2.27 -18.36 8.84
N TYR A 12 2.79 -17.53 7.93
CA TYR A 12 3.64 -17.93 6.83
C TYR A 12 4.64 -16.81 6.50
N LYS A 13 5.70 -17.15 5.77
CA LYS A 13 6.71 -16.17 5.34
C LYS A 13 6.06 -15.11 4.45
N THR A 14 6.12 -13.86 4.87
CA THR A 14 5.60 -12.71 4.12
C THR A 14 6.75 -11.75 3.79
N LEU A 15 6.66 -11.12 2.62
CA LEU A 15 7.57 -10.04 2.19
C LEU A 15 6.99 -8.64 2.47
N ILE A 16 5.74 -8.59 2.95
CA ILE A 16 4.98 -7.36 3.21
C ILE A 16 4.65 -7.28 4.70
N PRO A 17 4.31 -6.08 5.22
CA PRO A 17 3.93 -5.94 6.63
C PRO A 17 2.80 -6.90 7.02
N TYR A 18 2.94 -7.50 8.20
CA TYR A 18 1.91 -8.39 8.73
C TYR A 18 0.87 -7.59 9.51
N HIS A 19 -0.40 -7.78 9.15
CA HIS A 19 -1.55 -7.25 9.87
C HIS A 19 -2.39 -8.44 10.36
N SER A 20 -2.80 -8.43 11.63
CA SER A 20 -3.60 -9.52 12.21
C SER A 20 -5.04 -9.54 11.69
N PHE A 21 -5.55 -8.38 11.26
CA PHE A 21 -6.95 -8.13 10.90
C PHE A 21 -7.98 -8.41 12.02
N LEU A 22 -7.52 -8.67 13.24
CA LEU A 22 -8.40 -8.86 14.38
C LEU A 22 -9.04 -7.54 14.79
N GLU A 23 -10.26 -7.61 15.32
CA GLU A 23 -11.02 -6.43 15.76
C GLU A 23 -10.27 -5.65 16.86
N LYS A 24 -9.66 -6.37 17.81
CA LYS A 24 -8.85 -5.78 18.89
C LYS A 24 -7.66 -4.93 18.40
N ASP A 25 -7.22 -5.17 17.16
CA ASP A 25 -6.08 -4.49 16.53
C ASP A 25 -6.53 -3.41 15.54
N ALA A 26 -7.85 -3.14 15.44
CA ALA A 26 -8.37 -2.05 14.64
C ALA A 26 -7.79 -0.72 15.14
N SER A 27 -7.28 0.07 14.20
CA SER A 27 -6.73 1.41 14.45
C SER A 27 -7.28 2.38 13.41
N PRO A 28 -8.50 2.92 13.62
CA PRO A 28 -9.07 3.94 12.76
C PRO A 28 -8.17 5.16 12.58
N LEU A 29 -8.45 5.95 11.53
CA LEU A 29 -7.83 7.26 11.34
C LEU A 29 -8.63 8.29 12.12
N ASN A 30 -7.93 9.19 12.81
CA ASN A 30 -8.52 10.35 13.44
C ASN A 30 -8.47 11.54 12.45
N PRO A 31 -9.59 12.24 12.20
CA PRO A 31 -9.59 13.39 11.31
C PRO A 31 -8.58 14.45 11.74
N GLY A 32 -7.76 14.95 10.79
CA GLY A 32 -6.76 15.98 11.04
C GLY A 32 -5.40 15.47 11.53
N GLU A 33 -5.31 14.21 11.97
CA GLU A 33 -4.04 13.59 12.38
C GLU A 33 -3.34 12.94 11.19
N ILE A 34 -2.02 13.14 11.11
CA ILE A 34 -1.17 12.44 10.14
C ILE A 34 -0.88 11.05 10.69
N ALA A 35 -1.06 10.02 9.85
CA ALA A 35 -0.75 8.65 10.20
C ALA A 35 0.01 7.96 9.06
N GLU A 36 0.96 7.10 9.42
CA GLU A 36 1.62 6.21 8.46
C GLU A 36 0.72 5.02 8.11
N ILE A 37 0.68 4.69 6.82
CA ILE A 37 -0.04 3.53 6.28
C ILE A 37 0.96 2.74 5.45
N LYS A 38 1.18 1.47 5.82
CA LYS A 38 2.10 0.55 5.14
C LYS A 38 1.35 -0.74 4.84
N PHE A 39 1.31 -1.15 3.58
CA PHE A 39 0.69 -2.41 3.14
C PHE A 39 1.40 -2.93 1.90
N GLY A 40 1.20 -4.23 1.64
CA GLY A 40 1.71 -4.87 0.43
C GLY A 40 0.82 -4.60 -0.78
N LEU A 41 1.43 -4.46 -1.95
CA LEU A 41 0.73 -4.55 -3.23
C LEU A 41 0.66 -6.01 -3.68
N HIS A 42 -0.33 -6.33 -4.52
CA HIS A 42 -0.35 -7.62 -5.20
C HIS A 42 0.91 -7.81 -6.06
N VAL A 43 1.38 -9.05 -6.14
CA VAL A 43 2.60 -9.39 -6.87
C VAL A 43 2.43 -9.01 -8.35
N THR A 44 3.43 -8.33 -8.91
CA THR A 44 3.46 -7.94 -10.32
C THR A 44 4.65 -8.59 -11.01
N SER A 45 4.47 -9.04 -12.26
CA SER A 45 5.55 -9.39 -13.17
C SER A 45 5.33 -8.63 -14.47
N VAL A 46 6.10 -7.55 -14.69
CA VAL A 46 5.92 -6.66 -15.84
C VAL A 46 7.26 -6.16 -16.37
N LEU A 47 7.41 -6.14 -17.69
CA LEU A 47 8.55 -5.53 -18.37
C LEU A 47 8.25 -4.05 -18.67
N LEU A 48 8.99 -3.15 -18.03
CA LEU A 48 8.95 -1.72 -18.32
C LEU A 48 9.87 -1.40 -19.49
N LYS A 49 9.30 -1.13 -20.66
CA LYS A 49 10.04 -0.72 -21.87
C LYS A 49 10.23 0.79 -21.90
N LYS A 50 11.14 1.26 -22.75
CA LYS A 50 11.30 2.69 -23.06
C LYS A 50 9.95 3.29 -23.47
N GLY A 51 9.58 4.40 -22.84
CA GLY A 51 8.31 5.09 -23.05
C GLY A 51 7.18 4.68 -22.10
N HIS A 52 7.30 3.56 -21.38
CA HIS A 52 6.35 3.21 -20.33
C HIS A 52 6.50 4.13 -19.10
N ARG A 53 5.43 4.23 -18.30
CA ARG A 53 5.42 4.98 -17.05
C ARG A 53 4.73 4.16 -15.96
N LEU A 54 5.23 4.30 -14.74
CA LEU A 54 4.53 3.85 -13.55
C LEU A 54 3.56 4.95 -13.12
N LYS A 55 2.29 4.60 -12.93
CA LYS A 55 1.25 5.49 -12.43
C LYS A 55 0.66 4.90 -11.16
N ILE A 56 0.55 5.74 -10.15
CA ILE A 56 -0.09 5.40 -8.89
C ILE A 56 -1.43 6.12 -8.87
N ALA A 57 -2.51 5.36 -8.67
CA ALA A 57 -3.85 5.88 -8.48
C ALA A 57 -4.35 5.47 -7.09
N ILE A 58 -4.84 6.45 -6.32
CA ILE A 58 -5.33 6.22 -4.96
C ILE A 58 -6.80 6.65 -4.94
N ALA A 59 -7.67 5.72 -4.58
CA ALA A 59 -9.10 5.92 -4.47
C ALA A 59 -9.56 5.59 -3.04
N GLY A 60 -10.56 6.33 -2.55
CA GLY A 60 -11.09 6.14 -1.19
C GLY A 60 -12.21 5.11 -1.08
N CYS A 61 -12.69 4.54 -2.19
CA CYS A 61 -13.81 3.61 -2.19
C CYS A 61 -13.79 2.75 -3.46
N ASP A 62 -14.17 1.49 -3.32
CA ASP A 62 -14.59 0.60 -4.38
C ASP A 62 -15.93 -0.01 -3.93
N LYS A 63 -17.03 0.45 -4.52
CA LYS A 63 -18.40 0.22 -4.06
C LYS A 63 -18.82 -1.25 -4.15
N ASP A 64 -18.35 -1.94 -5.19
CA ASP A 64 -18.78 -3.31 -5.48
C ASP A 64 -17.93 -4.34 -4.72
N THR A 65 -16.76 -3.94 -4.23
CA THR A 65 -15.83 -4.80 -3.48
C THR A 65 -15.86 -4.58 -1.97
N PHE A 66 -16.01 -3.33 -1.50
CA PHE A 66 -15.89 -2.99 -0.08
C PHE A 66 -17.06 -2.16 0.45
N SER A 67 -17.45 -2.45 1.69
CA SER A 67 -18.34 -1.57 2.44
C SER A 67 -17.76 -0.17 2.53
N ARG A 68 -18.59 0.84 2.27
CA ARG A 68 -18.21 2.24 2.35
C ARG A 68 -17.72 2.58 3.77
N TYR A 69 -16.58 3.25 3.85
CA TYR A 69 -16.01 3.75 5.10
C TYR A 69 -15.45 5.17 4.92
N PRO A 70 -15.84 6.16 5.74
CA PRO A 70 -16.96 6.13 6.70
C PRO A 70 -18.30 5.92 5.98
N SER A 71 -19.30 5.41 6.70
CA SER A 71 -20.64 5.11 6.15
C SER A 71 -21.32 6.35 5.57
N GLU A 72 -21.01 7.53 6.12
CA GLU A 72 -21.57 8.81 5.74
C GLU A 72 -20.50 9.87 5.50
N GLY A 73 -20.89 10.98 4.86
CA GLY A 73 -19.99 12.11 4.56
C GLY A 73 -19.04 11.87 3.38
N ARG A 74 -18.23 12.88 3.05
CA ARG A 74 -17.25 12.84 1.95
C ARG A 74 -15.87 13.17 2.52
N PRO A 75 -15.11 12.17 3.02
CA PRO A 75 -13.80 12.45 3.60
C PRO A 75 -12.85 12.98 2.52
N LYS A 76 -12.06 13.99 2.88
CA LYS A 76 -10.93 14.42 2.06
C LYS A 76 -9.71 13.63 2.48
N ILE A 77 -9.12 12.90 1.54
CA ILE A 77 -7.85 12.20 1.75
C ILE A 77 -6.71 13.11 1.31
N SER A 78 -5.80 13.42 2.22
CA SER A 78 -4.57 14.16 1.95
C SER A 78 -3.39 13.20 2.05
N ILE A 79 -2.53 13.18 1.03
CA ILE A 79 -1.35 12.32 1.00
C ILE A 79 -0.11 13.20 1.11
N TYR A 80 0.68 12.98 2.14
CA TYR A 80 1.93 13.69 2.35
C TYR A 80 3.08 12.95 1.65
N HIS A 81 3.88 13.66 0.85
CA HIS A 81 4.97 13.07 0.08
C HIS A 81 6.21 14.00 0.04
N SER A 82 6.43 14.74 1.13
CA SER A 82 7.53 15.70 1.25
C SER A 82 8.76 15.08 1.90
N LYS A 83 9.87 15.81 1.99
CA LYS A 83 11.08 15.33 2.68
C LYS A 83 10.84 15.05 4.18
N SER A 84 9.96 15.82 4.84
CA SER A 84 9.63 15.61 6.26
C SER A 84 8.57 14.52 6.48
N HIS A 85 7.79 14.18 5.45
CA HIS A 85 6.75 13.16 5.48
C HIS A 85 6.81 12.38 4.17
N ALA A 86 7.84 11.54 4.05
CA ALA A 86 8.13 10.82 2.82
C ALA A 86 7.14 9.67 2.62
N SER A 87 6.55 9.61 1.42
CA SER A 87 5.77 8.47 0.96
C SER A 87 6.47 7.86 -0.24
N TYR A 88 6.53 6.53 -0.32
CA TYR A 88 7.21 5.82 -1.39
C TYR A 88 6.50 4.49 -1.70
N ILE A 89 6.83 3.92 -2.86
CA ILE A 89 6.51 2.54 -3.21
C ILE A 89 7.82 1.78 -3.33
N ASP A 90 7.92 0.67 -2.60
CA ASP A 90 9.02 -0.27 -2.74
C ASP A 90 8.72 -1.24 -3.88
N ILE A 91 9.55 -1.24 -4.93
CA ILE A 91 9.35 -2.05 -6.14
C ILE A 91 10.54 -3.00 -6.27
N PRO A 92 10.32 -4.33 -6.35
CA PRO A 92 11.38 -5.28 -6.59
C PRO A 92 11.81 -5.23 -8.06
N ILE A 93 12.76 -4.36 -8.40
CA ILE A 93 13.29 -4.23 -9.75
C ILE A 93 14.33 -5.31 -10.00
N ILE A 94 14.06 -6.18 -10.97
CA ILE A 94 15.04 -7.12 -11.52
C ILE A 94 15.62 -6.48 -12.78
N GLN A 95 16.93 -6.24 -12.80
CA GLN A 95 17.61 -5.78 -14.01
C GLN A 95 17.66 -6.92 -15.02
N LYS A 96 17.43 -6.60 -16.30
CA LYS A 96 17.65 -7.56 -17.37
C LYS A 96 19.16 -7.79 -17.49
N ASP A 97 19.62 -9.02 -17.26
CA ASP A 97 21.00 -9.40 -17.56
C ASP A 97 21.27 -9.20 -19.05
N ASN A 98 22.32 -8.47 -19.40
CA ASN A 98 22.78 -8.27 -20.78
C ASN A 98 23.59 -9.47 -21.30
N ARG A 99 23.42 -10.67 -20.74
CA ARG A 99 24.05 -11.87 -21.30
C ARG A 99 23.32 -12.16 -22.61
N GLY A 100 23.99 -11.80 -23.71
CA GLY A 100 23.45 -11.82 -25.06
C GLY A 100 22.91 -13.18 -25.44
N ASP A 101 21.81 -13.15 -26.19
CA ASP A 101 21.44 -14.24 -27.08
C ASP A 101 22.64 -14.46 -28.02
N ASN A 102 23.38 -15.55 -27.78
CA ASN A 102 24.36 -16.11 -28.70
C ASN A 102 23.67 -17.20 -29.53
#